data_AF-A0A967WCN1-F1
#
_entry.id   AF-A0A967WCN1-F1
#
_cell.length_a   1.000
_cell.length_b   1.000
_cell.length_c   1.000
_cell.angle_alpha   90.00
_cell.angle_beta   90.00
_cell.angle_gamma   90.00
#
_symmetry.space_group_name_H-M   'P 1'
#
loop_
_entity.id
_entity.type
_entity.pdbx_description
1 polymer ?
#
loop_
_entity_poly.entity_id
_entity_poly.type
_entity_poly.pdbx_seq_one_letter_code
_entity_poly.pdbx_strand_id
1 'polypeptide(L)'
;ATPYTTWRYTLNHRGSWGGWLLTPEAMTSAVERKLPGLDGFFMAGQWVMPGGGVPASLYTGRHAVQLLCHEDGKPFSRTSS
;
A
#
# COMPACT_ATOMS: atom_id res chain seq x y z
N ALA A 1 -18.99 8.53 -12.61
CA ALA A 1 -18.18 8.81 -11.39
C ALA A 1 -17.36 10.07 -11.62
N THR A 2 -17.15 10.90 -10.60
CA THR A 2 -16.31 12.12 -10.65
C THR A 2 -15.20 12.04 -9.59
N PRO A 3 -14.18 12.92 -9.61
CA PRO A 3 -13.19 12.96 -8.52
C PRO A 3 -13.82 13.12 -7.12
N TYR A 4 -14.94 13.87 -7.03
CA TYR A 4 -15.72 13.99 -5.80
C TYR A 4 -16.30 12.65 -5.34
N THR A 5 -16.76 11.79 -6.27
CA THR A 5 -17.19 10.42 -5.95
C THR A 5 -16.06 9.64 -5.28
N THR A 6 -14.86 9.62 -5.87
CA THR A 6 -13.73 8.87 -5.32
C THR A 6 -13.34 9.39 -3.93
N TRP A 7 -13.22 10.71 -3.76
CA TRP A 7 -12.94 11.32 -2.46
C TRP A 7 -14.02 11.00 -1.43
N ARG A 8 -15.30 11.17 -1.77
CA ARG A 8 -16.44 10.97 -0.86
C ARG A 8 -16.51 9.53 -0.32
N TYR A 9 -16.24 8.53 -1.16
CA TYR A 9 -16.44 7.12 -0.80
C TYR A 9 -15.19 6.41 -0.31
N THR A 10 -14.00 6.85 -0.70
CA THR A 10 -12.74 6.14 -0.39
C THR A 10 -11.67 7.04 0.18
N LEU A 11 -11.97 8.34 0.39
CA LEU A 11 -11.06 9.34 0.95
C LEU A 11 -9.72 9.46 0.21
N ASN A 12 -9.69 9.05 -1.05
CA ASN A 12 -8.49 9.18 -1.87
C ASN A 12 -8.11 10.66 -1.99
N HIS A 13 -6.82 10.95 -1.75
CA HIS A 13 -6.28 12.30 -1.81
C HIS A 13 -6.58 12.92 -3.19
N ARG A 14 -7.17 14.13 -3.19
CA ARG A 14 -7.61 14.85 -4.41
C ARG A 14 -8.50 14.02 -5.36
N GLY A 15 -9.19 13.01 -4.84
CA GLY A 15 -10.02 12.10 -5.65
C GLY A 15 -9.24 11.18 -6.58
N SER A 16 -7.93 10.99 -6.37
CA SER A 16 -7.09 10.14 -7.21
C SER A 16 -7.43 8.66 -7.01
N TRP A 17 -8.10 8.06 -7.99
CA TRP A 17 -8.49 6.64 -7.92
C TRP A 17 -7.30 5.69 -8.02
N GLY A 18 -6.24 6.09 -8.75
CA GLY A 18 -5.03 5.29 -8.99
C GLY A 18 -3.86 5.58 -8.04
N GLY A 19 -4.04 6.46 -7.05
CA GLY A 19 -2.95 6.88 -6.16
C GLY A 19 -1.98 7.86 -6.85
N TRP A 20 -0.73 7.44 -7.02
CA TRP A 20 0.33 8.26 -7.62
C TRP A 20 0.30 8.24 -9.15
N LEU A 21 0.59 9.38 -9.77
CA LEU A 21 0.85 9.44 -11.21
C LEU A 21 2.14 8.68 -11.52
N LEU A 22 2.12 7.83 -12.54
CA LEU A 22 3.29 7.07 -12.99
C LEU A 22 4.27 7.98 -13.74
N THR A 23 5.16 8.63 -13.00
CA THR A 23 6.33 9.34 -13.52
C THR A 23 7.60 8.53 -13.23
N PRO A 24 8.70 8.74 -13.97
CA PRO A 24 9.98 8.08 -13.67
C PRO A 24 10.43 8.31 -12.22
N GLU A 25 10.24 9.52 -11.70
CA GLU A 25 10.52 9.88 -10.31
C GLU A 25 9.64 9.12 -9.31
N ALA A 26 8.33 9.04 -9.56
CA ALA A 26 7.43 8.31 -8.68
C ALA A 26 7.80 6.82 -8.62
N MET A 27 8.20 6.23 -9.75
CA MET A 27 8.59 4.82 -9.85
C MET A 27 9.87 4.48 -9.08
N THR A 28 10.79 5.44 -8.95
CA THR A 28 12.04 5.26 -8.19
C THR A 28 11.92 5.71 -6.73
N SER A 29 10.86 6.45 -6.39
CA SER A 29 10.59 6.90 -5.04
C SER A 29 10.08 5.76 -4.16
N ALA A 30 10.73 5.55 -3.01
CA ALA A 30 10.28 4.62 -1.99
C ALA A 30 9.35 5.33 -1.01
N VAL A 31 8.12 4.81 -0.83
CA VAL A 31 7.24 5.22 0.26
C VAL A 31 7.51 4.33 1.45
N GLU A 32 7.80 4.93 2.61
CA GLU A 32 7.99 4.17 3.85
C GLU A 32 6.78 3.28 4.14
N ARG A 33 7.04 2.04 4.57
CA ARG A 33 5.98 1.06 4.86
C ARG A 33 5.50 1.12 6.31
N LYS A 34 6.26 1.80 7.18
CA LYS A 34 6.03 1.95 8.62
C LYS A 34 5.73 3.41 8.95
N LEU A 35 5.12 3.63 10.11
CA LEU A 35 4.97 4.96 10.68
C LEU A 35 5.99 5.14 11.81
N PRO A 36 6.90 6.11 11.75
CA PRO A 36 7.86 6.35 12.83
C PRO A 36 7.16 6.55 14.18
N GLY A 37 7.62 5.81 15.21
CA GLY A 37 7.05 5.87 16.56
C GLY A 37 5.80 5.02 16.78
N LEU A 38 5.39 4.19 15.81
CA LEU A 38 4.30 3.24 15.96
C LEU A 38 4.74 1.81 15.60
N ASP A 39 5.00 1.01 16.64
CA ASP A 39 5.44 -0.38 16.51
C ASP A 39 4.31 -1.29 16.03
N GLY A 40 4.67 -2.34 15.28
CA GLY A 40 3.70 -3.29 14.73
C GLY A 40 2.77 -2.71 13.66
N PHE A 41 3.02 -1.50 13.16
CA PHE A 41 2.20 -0.84 12.16
C PHE A 41 2.84 -0.85 10.76
N PHE A 42 2.14 -1.47 9.82
CA PHE A 42 2.53 -1.53 8.41
C PHE A 42 1.38 -1.05 7.52
N MET A 43 1.66 -0.07 6.68
CA MET A 43 0.68 0.43 5.71
C MET A 43 0.53 -0.55 4.55
N ALA A 44 -0.54 -0.48 3.76
CA ALA A 44 -0.71 -1.25 2.52
C ALA A 44 -1.64 -0.49 1.55
N GLY A 45 -1.67 -0.90 0.28
CA GLY A 45 -2.53 -0.32 -0.75
C GLY A 45 -1.79 0.48 -1.82
N GLN A 46 -2.56 1.12 -2.69
CA GLN A 46 -2.05 1.93 -3.80
C GLN A 46 -1.22 3.18 -3.39
N TRP A 47 -1.30 3.61 -2.14
CA TRP A 47 -0.58 4.79 -1.65
C TRP A 47 0.86 4.50 -1.24
N VAL A 48 1.22 3.23 -1.07
CA VAL A 48 2.54 2.79 -0.63
C VAL A 48 3.39 2.20 -1.77
N MET A 49 2.82 2.11 -2.98
CA MET A 49 3.48 1.64 -4.18
C MET A 49 2.84 2.30 -5.41
N PRO A 50 3.62 3.00 -6.26
CA PRO A 50 3.14 3.49 -7.55
C PRO A 50 2.62 2.36 -8.45
N GLY A 51 1.62 2.66 -9.27
CA GLY A 51 0.97 1.69 -10.17
C GLY A 51 -0.52 1.50 -9.90
N GLY A 52 -0.92 1.69 -8.65
CA GLY A 52 -2.33 1.76 -8.27
C GLY A 52 -3.15 0.48 -8.44
N GLY A 53 -4.43 0.57 -8.07
CA GLY A 53 -5.41 -0.47 -8.33
C GLY A 53 -5.24 -1.77 -7.52
N VAL A 54 -5.98 -2.79 -7.96
CA VAL A 54 -6.06 -4.09 -7.29
C VAL A 54 -4.69 -4.81 -7.23
N PRO A 55 -3.88 -4.87 -8.31
CA PRO A 55 -2.59 -5.57 -8.26
C PRO A 55 -1.62 -4.98 -7.23
N ALA A 56 -1.48 -3.64 -7.19
CA ALA A 56 -0.64 -2.98 -6.20
C ALA A 56 -1.16 -3.22 -4.78
N SER A 57 -2.48 -3.19 -4.57
CA SER A 57 -3.09 -3.45 -3.26
C SER A 57 -2.87 -4.88 -2.78
N LEU A 58 -3.00 -5.88 -3.66
CA LEU A 58 -2.74 -7.29 -3.33
C LEU A 58 -1.26 -7.52 -2.99
N TYR A 59 -0.36 -6.99 -3.81
CA TYR A 59 1.08 -7.12 -3.59
C TYR A 59 1.49 -6.48 -2.25
N THR A 60 1.09 -5.23 -2.03
CA THR A 60 1.47 -4.46 -0.84
C THR A 60 0.85 -5.02 0.43
N GLY A 61 -0.37 -5.58 0.37
CA GLY A 61 -0.99 -6.29 1.48
C GLY A 61 -0.22 -7.54 1.88
N ARG A 62 0.13 -8.40 0.92
CA ARG A 62 0.99 -9.57 1.19
C ARG A 62 2.34 -9.14 1.77
N HIS A 63 2.96 -8.12 1.18
CA HIS A 63 4.25 -7.63 1.63
C HIS A 63 4.19 -7.06 3.06
N ALA A 64 3.12 -6.35 3.42
CA ALA A 64 2.94 -5.84 4.79
C ALA A 64 2.95 -6.99 5.82
N VAL A 65 2.26 -8.11 5.54
CA VAL A 65 2.28 -9.29 6.42
C VAL A 65 3.66 -9.94 6.47
N GLN A 66 4.38 -10.01 5.34
CA GLN A 66 5.75 -10.52 5.33
C GLN A 66 6.69 -9.69 6.21
N LEU A 67 6.56 -8.35 6.16
CA LEU A 67 7.34 -7.45 7.02
C LEU A 67 6.98 -7.60 8.49
N LEU A 68 5.69 -7.75 8.80
CA LEU A 68 5.23 -8.03 10.17
C LEU A 68 5.79 -9.35 10.70
N CYS A 69 5.72 -10.43 9.92
CA CYS A 69 6.30 -11.73 10.30
C CYS A 69 7.81 -11.62 10.54
N HIS A 70 8.52 -10.88 9.67
CA HIS A 70 9.96 -10.65 9.83
C HIS A 70 10.28 -9.90 11.13
N GLU A 71 9.51 -8.86 11.47
CA GLU A 71 9.68 -8.12 12.73
C GLU A 71 9.39 -8.98 13.96
N ASP A 72 8.38 -9.85 13.88
CA ASP A 72 8.03 -10.82 14.91
C ASP A 72 9.01 -12.01 15.02
N GLY A 73 10.00 -12.12 14.12
CA GLY A 73 10.89 -13.28 14.05
C GLY A 73 10.18 -14.59 13.65
N LYS A 74 9.02 -14.50 12.98
CA LYS A 74 8.20 -15.65 12.56
C LYS A 74 8.32 -15.90 11.06
N PRO A 75 8.31 -17.16 10.59
CA PRO A 75 8.26 -17.45 9.17
C PRO A 75 6.90 -17.04 8.58
N PHE A 76 6.90 -16.37 7.43
CA PHE A 76 5.68 -16.12 6.68
C PHE A 76 5.17 -17.44 6.06
N SER A 77 3.99 -17.90 6.49
CA SER A 77 3.36 -19.11 5.97
C SER A 77 2.12 -18.80 5.13
N ARG A 78 1.95 -19.53 4.03
CA ARG A 78 0.73 -19.55 3.23
C ARG A 78 0.11 -20.92 3.41
N THR A 79 -1.09 -21.00 3.95
CA THR A 79 -1.84 -22.25 3.95
C THR A 79 -2.26 -22.53 2.51
N SER A 80 -1.57 -23.44 1.83
CA SER A 80 -2.10 -24.06 0.60
C SER A 80 -2.98 -25.23 1.02
N SER A 81 -4.28 -25.15 0.71
CA SER A 81 -5.17 -26.31 0.72
C SER A 81 -4.78 -27.29 -0.39
#